data_AF-A0AA37NEE3-F1
#
_entry.id   AF-A0AA37NEE3-F1
#
_cell.length_a   1.000
_cell.length_b   1.000
_cell.length_c   1.000
_cell.angle_alpha   90.00
_cell.angle_beta   90.00
_cell.angle_gamma   90.00
#
_symmetry.space_group_name_H-M   'P 1'
#
loop_
_entity.id
_entity.type
_entity.pdbx_description
1 polymer ?
#
loop_
_entity_poly.entity_id
_entity_poly.type
_entity_poly.pdbx_seq_one_letter_code
_entity_poly.pdbx_strand_id
1 'polypeptide(L)'
;MATNTTNYNFKKPDESDFYSIQDQNGNWDKADAALKDVDTPTFEDYSGSMTVPDAATAINSIRSKGKLSTILSNMKAAFKGACLIGQIVNNCVTNNAKLPLSAAQGKALMDLYTQLNSDLDEVKTDISLQPVTGIDILTLTTGRYYATKCTNLPTGWVAAYLDVERLDNKWCRITAWPPYNGPDSPQITKQDNGVWRGWKDIMSDLFSFEGVGKVTFAQNSTATSIRMYTTAVNYLYIEFLTATKNIKFGFYNGSTWTDYWIM
;
A
#
# COMPACT_ATOMS: atom_id res chain seq x y z
N MET A 1 26.00 47.43 68.87
CA MET A 1 25.66 47.20 67.45
C MET A 1 26.14 45.81 67.01
N ALA A 2 25.72 45.30 65.85
CA ALA A 2 26.30 44.06 65.30
C ALA A 2 27.77 44.30 64.90
N THR A 3 28.69 43.50 65.44
CA THR A 3 30.15 43.67 65.24
C THR A 3 30.65 43.24 63.85
N ASN A 4 29.82 42.54 63.07
CA ASN A 4 30.18 42.01 61.75
C ASN A 4 29.02 42.15 60.73
N THR A 5 29.34 42.01 59.43
CA THR A 5 28.36 41.91 58.34
C THR A 5 27.77 40.51 58.25
N THR A 6 26.53 40.40 57.74
CA THR A 6 25.77 39.15 57.78
C THR A 6 26.25 38.08 56.79
N ASN A 7 26.66 38.47 55.59
CA ASN A 7 26.91 37.52 54.49
C ASN A 7 28.36 37.01 54.43
N TYR A 8 29.33 37.91 54.59
CA TYR A 8 30.77 37.60 54.48
C TYR A 8 31.53 37.80 55.79
N ASN A 9 30.80 38.09 56.88
CA ASN A 9 31.34 38.25 58.23
C ASN A 9 32.49 39.27 58.31
N PHE A 10 32.40 40.35 57.53
CA PHE A 10 33.34 41.45 57.57
C PHE A 10 33.19 42.19 58.89
N LYS A 11 34.30 42.48 59.58
CA LYS A 11 34.28 43.24 60.83
C LYS A 11 33.80 44.67 60.56
N LYS A 12 32.91 45.18 61.43
CA LYS A 12 32.47 46.57 61.41
C LYS A 12 33.26 47.38 62.44
N PRO A 13 33.64 48.63 62.15
CA PRO A 13 34.18 49.54 63.16
C PRO A 13 33.12 49.77 64.25
N ASP A 14 33.53 49.79 65.51
CA ASP A 14 32.66 50.24 66.61
C ASP A 14 32.67 51.77 66.70
N GLU A 15 31.57 52.38 67.14
CA GLU A 15 31.44 53.84 67.21
C GLU A 15 32.38 54.47 68.25
N SER A 16 32.84 53.67 69.22
CA SER A 16 33.75 54.11 70.29
C SER A 16 35.22 53.75 70.08
N ASP A 17 35.57 52.99 69.03
CA ASP A 17 36.94 52.52 68.77
C ASP A 17 37.59 53.22 67.56
N PHE A 18 38.92 53.34 67.59
CA PHE A 18 39.67 53.84 66.44
C PHE A 18 39.62 52.83 65.27
N TYR A 19 39.53 53.32 64.03
CA TYR A 19 39.55 52.48 62.83
C TYR A 19 40.83 51.63 62.74
N SER A 20 40.67 50.31 62.71
CA SER A 20 41.77 49.35 62.57
C SER A 20 42.04 49.00 61.11
N ILE A 21 43.19 49.44 60.58
CA ILE A 21 43.64 49.10 59.22
C ILE A 21 43.80 47.58 59.05
N GLN A 22 44.20 46.87 60.11
CA GLN A 22 44.34 45.42 60.08
C GLN A 22 43.00 44.72 59.85
N ASP A 23 41.93 45.21 60.49
CA ASP A 23 40.59 44.66 60.28
C ASP A 23 40.05 45.00 58.89
N GLN A 24 40.40 46.17 58.35
CA GLN A 24 40.05 46.57 56.99
C GLN A 24 40.73 45.67 55.94
N ASN A 25 42.03 45.43 56.09
CA ASN A 25 42.79 44.55 55.19
C ASN A 25 42.27 43.12 55.27
N GLY A 26 42.00 42.60 56.47
CA GLY A 26 41.41 41.27 56.63
C GLY A 26 40.00 41.14 56.04
N ASN A 27 39.23 42.23 55.97
CA ASN A 27 37.96 42.25 55.24
C ASN A 27 38.18 42.27 53.72
N TRP A 28 39.17 43.03 53.23
CA TRP A 28 39.54 43.05 51.80
C TRP A 28 40.05 41.71 51.31
N ASP A 29 40.87 40.99 52.08
CA ASP A 29 41.34 39.64 51.74
C ASP A 29 40.17 38.66 51.63
N LYS A 30 39.20 38.75 52.55
CA LYS A 30 37.96 37.95 52.47
C LYS A 30 37.10 38.31 51.26
N ALA A 31 37.04 39.59 50.90
CA ALA A 31 36.30 40.06 49.73
C ALA A 31 36.96 39.60 48.43
N ASP A 32 38.29 39.69 48.35
CA ASP A 32 39.10 39.22 47.22
C ASP A 32 38.93 37.71 47.01
N ALA A 33 39.05 36.92 48.08
CA ALA A 33 38.81 35.47 48.02
C ALA A 33 37.38 35.13 47.52
N ALA A 34 36.36 35.82 48.03
CA ALA A 34 34.98 35.61 47.61
C ALA A 34 34.71 36.07 46.16
N LEU A 35 35.35 37.14 45.69
CA LEU A 35 35.29 37.59 44.31
C LEU A 35 36.01 36.61 43.38
N LYS A 36 37.14 36.03 43.83
CA LYS A 36 37.87 35.04 43.04
C LYS A 36 37.06 33.76 42.84
N ASP A 37 36.32 33.32 43.85
CA ASP A 37 35.40 32.18 43.73
C ASP A 37 34.25 32.42 42.73
N VAL A 38 33.89 33.68 42.48
CA VAL A 38 32.90 34.08 41.46
C VAL A 38 33.51 34.19 40.06
N ASP A 39 34.78 34.57 39.96
CA ASP A 39 35.54 34.72 38.71
C ASP A 39 36.02 33.37 38.14
N THR A 40 36.44 32.45 39.01
CA THR A 40 36.85 31.07 38.66
C THR A 40 35.99 30.02 39.37
N PRO A 41 34.67 29.99 39.12
CA PRO A 41 33.79 29.00 39.70
C PRO A 41 34.17 27.60 39.21
N THR A 42 34.21 26.65 40.13
CA THR A 42 34.24 25.22 39.79
C THR A 42 32.82 24.74 39.60
N PHE A 43 32.54 24.12 38.45
CA PHE A 43 31.23 23.58 38.12
C PHE A 43 31.29 22.07 38.10
N GLU A 44 30.20 21.45 38.56
CA GLU A 44 29.98 20.04 38.29
C GLU A 44 29.93 19.81 36.78
N ASP A 45 30.81 18.96 36.27
CA ASP A 45 30.92 18.67 34.84
C ASP A 45 30.07 17.47 34.40
N TYR A 46 29.48 16.78 35.39
CA TYR A 46 28.73 15.54 35.24
C TYR A 46 29.46 14.49 34.39
N SER A 47 30.79 14.39 34.55
CA SER A 47 31.62 13.35 33.93
C SER A 47 31.82 12.13 34.84
N GLY A 48 31.51 12.25 36.13
CA GLY A 48 31.53 11.17 37.13
C GLY A 48 30.21 10.38 37.25
N SER A 49 30.05 9.64 38.35
CA SER A 49 28.85 8.80 38.63
C SER A 49 27.59 9.58 39.03
N MET A 50 27.67 10.91 39.11
CA MET A 50 26.52 11.75 39.44
C MET A 50 25.56 11.86 38.25
N THR A 51 24.30 11.52 38.50
CA THR A 51 23.24 11.58 37.49
C THR A 51 22.95 13.02 37.08
N VAL A 52 23.00 13.28 35.77
CA VAL A 52 22.55 14.55 35.18
C VAL A 52 21.05 14.71 35.45
N PRO A 53 20.59 15.81 36.09
CA PRO A 53 19.16 16.07 36.25
C PRO A 53 18.50 16.28 34.88
N ASP A 54 17.23 15.93 34.75
CA ASP A 54 16.50 16.16 33.51
C ASP A 54 16.42 17.67 33.19
N ALA A 55 16.30 17.99 31.89
CA ALA A 55 16.37 19.36 31.43
C ALA A 55 15.26 20.26 32.02
N ALA A 56 14.05 19.73 32.24
CA ALA A 56 12.94 20.51 32.78
C ALA A 56 13.19 20.86 34.26
N THR A 57 13.66 19.91 35.05
CA THR A 57 14.04 20.11 36.46
C THR A 57 15.20 21.09 36.59
N ALA A 58 16.21 20.99 35.72
CA ALA A 58 17.34 21.91 35.70
C ALA A 58 16.91 23.35 35.34
N ILE A 59 16.04 23.52 34.32
CA ILE A 59 15.49 24.83 33.92
C ILE A 59 14.68 25.47 35.06
N ASN A 60 13.81 24.70 35.72
CA ASN A 60 12.99 25.20 36.83
C ASN A 60 13.84 25.67 38.02
N SER A 61 14.99 25.03 38.24
CA SER A 61 15.92 25.36 39.33
C SER A 61 16.67 26.70 39.12
N ILE A 62 16.79 27.17 37.87
CA ILE A 62 17.43 28.45 37.52
C ILE A 62 16.59 29.66 37.97
N ARG A 63 15.28 29.50 38.20
CA ARG A 63 14.37 30.60 38.61
C ARG A 63 14.63 31.12 40.04
N SER A 64 15.41 30.40 40.85
CA SER A 64 15.64 30.74 42.26
C SER A 64 16.85 31.67 42.45
N LYS A 65 16.89 32.43 43.57
CA LYS A 65 18.03 33.25 44.03
C LYS A 65 19.26 32.40 44.41
N GLY A 66 19.50 31.28 43.73
CA GLY A 66 20.60 30.36 43.97
C GLY A 66 21.95 30.97 43.63
N LYS A 67 23.03 30.34 44.11
CA LYS A 67 24.40 30.75 43.78
C LYS A 67 24.60 30.69 42.25
N LEU A 68 25.33 31.66 41.70
CA LEU A 68 25.64 31.73 40.26
C LEU A 68 26.22 30.41 39.72
N SER A 69 27.08 29.75 40.51
CA SER A 69 27.66 28.45 40.16
C SER A 69 26.62 27.36 39.94
N THR A 70 25.59 27.29 40.80
CA THR A 70 24.48 26.34 40.67
C THR A 70 23.63 26.62 39.44
N ILE A 71 23.42 27.90 39.11
CA ILE A 71 22.66 28.31 37.91
C ILE A 71 23.38 27.82 36.64
N LEU A 72 24.70 28.01 36.55
CA LEU A 72 25.50 27.56 35.40
C LEU A 72 25.56 26.03 35.28
N SER A 73 25.69 25.30 36.40
CA SER A 73 25.61 23.82 36.39
C SER A 73 24.24 23.34 35.89
N ASN A 74 23.15 23.97 36.33
CA ASN A 74 21.80 23.63 35.87
C ASN A 74 21.59 23.96 34.38
N MET A 75 22.12 25.08 33.89
CA MET A 75 22.08 25.39 32.45
C MET A 75 22.81 24.32 31.63
N LYS A 76 23.99 23.87 32.07
CA LYS A 76 24.75 22.81 31.39
C LYS A 76 23.98 21.48 31.36
N ALA A 77 23.32 21.12 32.46
CA ALA A 77 22.45 19.93 32.50
C ALA A 77 21.25 20.07 31.54
N ALA A 78 20.61 21.24 31.50
CA ALA A 78 19.51 21.51 30.58
C ALA A 78 19.93 21.38 29.10
N PHE A 79 21.08 21.93 28.72
CA PHE A 79 21.58 21.81 27.35
C PHE A 79 22.06 20.40 26.98
N LYS A 80 22.52 19.59 27.94
CA LYS A 80 22.82 18.16 27.70
C LYS A 80 21.54 17.36 27.41
N GLY A 81 20.41 17.72 28.01
CA GLY A 81 19.13 17.03 27.81
C GLY A 81 18.25 17.61 26.70
N ALA A 82 18.56 18.81 26.19
CA ALA A 82 17.78 19.46 25.15
C ALA A 82 18.17 18.97 23.75
N CYS A 83 17.17 18.76 22.90
CA CYS A 83 17.40 18.59 21.46
C CYS A 83 17.46 19.96 20.78
N LEU A 84 18.55 20.24 20.06
CA LEU A 84 18.68 21.43 19.23
C LEU A 84 18.02 21.21 17.87
N ILE A 85 17.47 22.26 17.27
CA ILE A 85 16.79 22.18 15.95
C ILE A 85 17.71 21.58 14.88
N GLY A 86 19.01 21.90 14.90
CA GLY A 86 19.99 21.36 13.95
C GLY A 86 20.32 19.87 14.11
N GLN A 87 19.88 19.24 15.21
CA GLN A 87 20.04 17.79 15.43
C GLN A 87 18.82 17.01 14.93
N ILE A 88 17.70 17.70 14.62
CA ILE A 88 16.47 17.06 14.17
C ILE A 88 16.63 16.67 12.70
N VAL A 89 16.48 15.39 12.40
CA VAL A 89 16.53 14.85 11.05
C VAL A 89 15.16 14.96 10.40
N ASN A 90 15.09 15.52 9.20
CA ASN A 90 13.85 15.74 8.47
C ASN A 90 13.84 15.15 7.05
N ASN A 91 14.83 14.32 6.69
CA ASN A 91 14.99 13.79 5.34
C ASN A 91 15.09 12.26 5.26
N CYS A 92 15.09 11.56 6.40
CA CYS A 92 15.24 10.10 6.48
C CYS A 92 16.50 9.54 5.78
N VAL A 93 17.57 10.33 5.61
CA VAL A 93 18.80 9.88 4.91
C VAL A 93 19.81 9.22 5.86
N THR A 94 19.73 9.51 7.16
CA THR A 94 20.66 8.97 8.15
C THR A 94 20.04 7.81 8.94
N ASN A 95 20.87 6.81 9.26
CA ASN A 95 20.55 5.69 10.14
C ASN A 95 21.15 5.88 11.56
N ASN A 96 21.63 7.08 11.89
CA ASN A 96 22.24 7.36 13.17
C ASN A 96 21.18 7.40 14.29
N ALA A 97 21.17 6.38 15.15
CA ALA A 97 20.23 6.25 16.26
C ALA A 97 20.30 7.37 17.32
N LYS A 98 21.33 8.23 17.28
CA LYS A 98 21.50 9.37 18.22
C LYS A 98 20.77 10.63 17.79
N LEU A 99 20.19 10.67 16.58
CA LEU A 99 19.51 11.84 16.04
C LEU A 99 17.99 11.62 16.04
N PRO A 100 17.20 12.54 16.65
CA PRO A 100 15.75 12.41 16.65
C PRO A 100 15.16 12.76 15.28
N LEU A 101 14.08 12.05 14.93
CA LEU A 101 13.29 12.31 13.75
C LEU A 101 12.32 13.48 13.99
N SER A 102 12.18 14.37 13.00
CA SER A 102 11.14 15.42 13.07
C SER A 102 9.75 14.81 13.10
N ALA A 103 8.85 15.38 13.90
CA ALA A 103 7.46 14.91 13.98
C ALA A 103 6.74 14.97 12.62
N ALA A 104 7.01 16.00 11.81
CA ALA A 104 6.45 16.13 10.46
C ALA A 104 6.88 14.97 9.54
N GLN A 105 8.17 14.61 9.57
CA GLN A 105 8.68 13.48 8.79
C GLN A 105 8.15 12.14 9.30
N GLY A 106 8.04 11.98 10.62
CA GLY A 106 7.41 10.80 11.22
C GLY A 106 5.95 10.61 10.79
N LYS A 107 5.19 11.70 10.70
CA LYS A 107 3.82 11.67 10.18
C LYS A 107 3.78 11.29 8.70
N ALA A 108 4.61 11.93 7.86
CA ALA A 108 4.67 11.60 6.44
C ALA A 108 4.99 10.12 6.19
N LEU A 109 5.92 9.55 6.98
CA LEU A 109 6.24 8.12 6.91
C LEU A 109 5.06 7.23 7.32
N MET A 110 4.35 7.58 8.40
CA MET A 110 3.18 6.82 8.84
C MET A 110 2.03 6.87 7.83
N ASP A 111 1.81 8.04 7.22
CA ASP A 111 0.78 8.22 6.18
C ASP A 111 1.12 7.36 4.95
N LEU A 112 2.38 7.35 4.48
CA LEU A 112 2.85 6.50 3.39
C LEU A 112 2.73 5.00 3.72
N TYR A 113 3.07 4.59 4.93
CA TYR A 113 2.91 3.21 5.38
C TYR A 113 1.44 2.76 5.38
N THR A 114 0.55 3.64 5.84
CA THR A 114 -0.90 3.38 5.85
C THR A 114 -1.45 3.27 4.42
N GLN A 115 -1.03 4.16 3.52
CA GLN A 115 -1.38 4.10 2.10
C GLN A 115 -0.91 2.78 1.49
N LEU A 116 0.37 2.42 1.67
CA LEU A 116 0.94 1.18 1.12
C LEU A 116 0.18 -0.06 1.58
N ASN A 117 -0.20 -0.14 2.85
CA ASN A 117 -0.99 -1.27 3.35
C ASN A 117 -2.40 -1.31 2.73
N SER A 118 -3.02 -0.15 2.54
CA SER A 118 -4.34 -0.04 1.90
C SER A 118 -4.27 -0.49 0.43
N ASP A 119 -3.27 -0.01 -0.32
CA ASP A 119 -3.04 -0.40 -1.72
C ASP A 119 -2.74 -1.90 -1.84
N LEU A 120 -1.96 -2.46 -0.91
CA LEU A 120 -1.64 -3.88 -0.89
C LEU A 120 -2.88 -4.75 -0.60
N ASP A 121 -3.78 -4.29 0.26
CA ASP A 121 -5.02 -5.02 0.57
C ASP A 121 -5.98 -5.04 -0.63
N GLU A 122 -6.05 -3.97 -1.42
CA GLU A 122 -6.80 -3.93 -2.70
C GLU A 122 -6.23 -4.94 -3.71
N VAL A 123 -4.90 -5.02 -3.86
CA VAL A 123 -4.27 -6.01 -4.76
C VAL A 123 -4.56 -7.45 -4.31
N LYS A 124 -4.60 -7.72 -3.00
CA LYS A 124 -4.93 -9.06 -2.50
C LYS A 124 -6.34 -9.47 -2.89
N THR A 125 -7.32 -8.56 -2.82
CA THR A 125 -8.72 -8.90 -3.16
C THR A 125 -8.88 -9.31 -4.62
N ASP A 126 -8.10 -8.75 -5.54
CA ASP A 126 -8.16 -9.09 -6.96
C ASP A 126 -7.53 -10.46 -7.28
N ILE A 127 -6.48 -10.85 -6.54
CA ILE A 127 -5.70 -12.07 -6.84
C ILE A 127 -6.22 -13.29 -6.08
N SER A 128 -6.71 -13.09 -4.85
CA SER A 128 -7.15 -14.17 -3.96
C SER A 128 -8.53 -14.69 -4.35
N LEU A 129 -8.73 -16.00 -4.18
CA LEU A 129 -10.03 -16.62 -4.39
C LEU A 129 -10.96 -16.31 -3.21
N GLN A 130 -12.03 -15.56 -3.47
CA GLN A 130 -12.98 -15.12 -2.46
C GLN A 130 -14.24 -16.00 -2.43
N PRO A 131 -14.63 -16.58 -1.27
CA PRO A 131 -15.88 -17.33 -1.17
C PRO A 131 -17.07 -16.37 -1.18
N VAL A 132 -18.06 -16.62 -2.04
CA VAL A 132 -19.32 -15.86 -2.08
C VAL A 132 -20.52 -16.81 -2.08
N THR A 133 -21.60 -16.41 -1.43
CA THR A 133 -22.80 -17.23 -1.33
C THR A 133 -24.09 -16.42 -1.35
N GLY A 134 -25.12 -16.92 -2.03
CA GLY A 134 -26.47 -16.33 -1.99
C GLY A 134 -26.61 -14.96 -2.66
N ILE A 135 -25.68 -14.57 -3.54
CA ILE A 135 -25.68 -13.27 -4.22
C ILE A 135 -25.97 -13.42 -5.72
N ASP A 136 -26.24 -12.29 -6.39
CA ASP A 136 -26.21 -12.23 -7.84
C ASP A 136 -24.77 -12.07 -8.35
N ILE A 137 -24.28 -13.04 -9.12
CA ILE A 137 -22.90 -12.99 -9.63
C ILE A 137 -22.68 -11.86 -10.63
N LEU A 138 -23.75 -11.32 -11.23
CA LEU A 138 -23.67 -10.22 -12.18
C LEU A 138 -23.36 -8.88 -11.51
N THR A 139 -23.41 -8.80 -10.18
CA THR A 139 -23.03 -7.60 -9.41
C THR A 139 -21.60 -7.64 -8.88
N LEU A 140 -20.87 -8.73 -9.12
CA LEU A 140 -19.49 -8.88 -8.66
C LEU A 140 -18.58 -7.82 -9.31
N THR A 141 -17.64 -7.32 -8.51
CA THR A 141 -16.51 -6.51 -8.99
C THR A 141 -15.47 -7.40 -9.64
N THR A 142 -14.42 -6.79 -10.20
CA THR A 142 -13.25 -7.55 -10.68
C THR A 142 -12.67 -8.40 -9.56
N GLY A 143 -12.27 -9.62 -9.89
CA GLY A 143 -11.67 -10.55 -8.93
C GLY A 143 -11.95 -12.01 -9.24
N ARG A 144 -11.48 -12.88 -8.33
CA ARG A 144 -11.66 -14.33 -8.40
C ARG A 144 -12.56 -14.81 -7.27
N TYR A 145 -13.59 -15.59 -7.60
CA TYR A 145 -14.59 -16.00 -6.63
C TYR A 145 -14.87 -17.50 -6.65
N TYR A 146 -15.19 -18.07 -5.50
CA TYR A 146 -15.87 -19.36 -5.42
C TYR A 146 -17.33 -19.12 -5.03
N ALA A 147 -18.22 -19.16 -6.02
CA ALA A 147 -19.63 -18.86 -5.87
C ALA A 147 -20.44 -20.11 -5.54
N THR A 148 -21.33 -20.02 -4.55
CA THR A 148 -22.21 -21.12 -4.13
C THR A 148 -23.62 -20.61 -3.88
N LYS A 149 -24.66 -21.31 -4.36
CA LYS A 149 -26.07 -20.89 -4.19
C LYS A 149 -26.35 -19.46 -4.71
N CYS A 150 -25.60 -19.01 -5.71
CA CYS A 150 -25.76 -17.69 -6.31
C CYS A 150 -26.74 -17.73 -7.48
N THR A 151 -27.31 -16.58 -7.85
CA THR A 151 -28.18 -16.45 -9.03
C THR A 151 -27.36 -16.12 -10.28
N ASN A 152 -27.94 -16.32 -11.47
CA ASN A 152 -27.33 -16.08 -12.79
C ASN A 152 -26.08 -16.92 -13.11
N LEU A 153 -25.79 -17.95 -12.32
CA LEU A 153 -24.88 -19.03 -12.70
C LEU A 153 -25.31 -19.71 -14.01
N PRO A 154 -24.40 -20.40 -14.70
CA PRO A 154 -24.77 -21.29 -15.79
C PRO A 154 -25.94 -22.21 -15.44
N THR A 155 -26.82 -22.47 -16.41
CA THR A 155 -28.04 -23.24 -16.19
C THR A 155 -27.72 -24.61 -15.60
N GLY A 156 -28.30 -24.91 -14.44
CA GLY A 156 -28.11 -26.18 -13.74
C GLY A 156 -26.92 -26.23 -12.77
N TRP A 157 -26.06 -25.20 -12.74
CA TRP A 157 -24.93 -25.16 -11.83
C TRP A 157 -25.33 -24.60 -10.47
N VAL A 158 -24.87 -25.24 -9.39
CA VAL A 158 -25.12 -24.77 -8.00
C VAL A 158 -23.89 -24.13 -7.35
N ALA A 159 -22.72 -24.23 -8.00
CA ALA A 159 -21.49 -23.56 -7.64
C ALA A 159 -20.56 -23.39 -8.86
N ALA A 160 -19.64 -22.42 -8.79
CA ALA A 160 -18.63 -22.15 -9.83
C ALA A 160 -17.40 -21.44 -9.26
N TYR A 161 -16.23 -21.70 -9.82
CA TYR A 161 -15.11 -20.75 -9.74
C TYR A 161 -15.32 -19.68 -10.81
N LEU A 162 -15.28 -18.42 -10.42
CA LEU A 162 -15.53 -17.28 -11.30
C LEU A 162 -14.27 -16.44 -11.43
N ASP A 163 -13.91 -16.10 -12.66
CA ASP A 163 -13.01 -15.00 -12.98
C ASP A 163 -13.86 -13.85 -13.52
N VAL A 164 -13.93 -12.74 -12.78
CA VAL A 164 -14.72 -11.56 -13.14
C VAL A 164 -13.76 -10.45 -13.55
N GLU A 165 -13.96 -9.93 -14.76
CA GLU A 165 -13.27 -8.75 -15.27
C GLU A 165 -14.32 -7.67 -15.54
N ARG A 166 -14.45 -6.72 -14.62
CA ARG A 166 -15.38 -5.61 -14.72
C ARG A 166 -14.62 -4.31 -14.94
N LEU A 167 -14.93 -3.64 -16.05
CA LEU A 167 -14.46 -2.27 -16.28
C LEU A 167 -15.41 -1.27 -15.63
N ASP A 168 -16.72 -1.44 -15.83
CA ASP A 168 -17.76 -0.56 -15.31
C ASP A 168 -19.14 -1.26 -15.31
N ASN A 169 -20.22 -0.48 -15.18
CA ASN A 169 -21.60 -0.99 -15.21
C ASN A 169 -22.10 -1.33 -16.62
N LYS A 170 -21.29 -1.10 -17.66
CA LYS A 170 -21.61 -1.37 -19.06
C LYS A 170 -20.83 -2.55 -19.63
N TRP A 171 -19.61 -2.76 -19.15
CA TRP A 171 -18.63 -3.69 -19.70
C TRP A 171 -18.09 -4.62 -18.61
N CYS A 172 -18.43 -5.90 -18.74
CA CYS A 172 -17.95 -6.94 -17.85
C CYS A 172 -17.88 -8.29 -18.58
N ARG A 173 -16.95 -9.14 -18.17
CA ARG A 173 -16.84 -10.53 -18.59
C ARG A 173 -16.74 -11.41 -17.36
N ILE A 174 -17.47 -12.52 -17.37
CA ILE A 174 -17.39 -13.55 -16.33
C ILE A 174 -17.09 -14.87 -16.99
N THR A 175 -16.00 -15.51 -16.58
CA THR A 175 -15.70 -16.90 -16.90
C THR A 175 -16.06 -17.75 -15.70
N ALA A 176 -16.85 -18.80 -15.90
CA ALA A 176 -17.29 -19.73 -14.87
C ALA A 176 -16.70 -21.12 -15.14
N TRP A 177 -16.02 -21.68 -14.15
CA TRP A 177 -15.47 -23.02 -14.14
C TRP A 177 -16.28 -23.92 -13.19
N PRO A 178 -16.74 -25.10 -13.65
CA PRO A 178 -17.51 -25.98 -12.80
C PRO A 178 -16.59 -26.67 -11.77
N PRO A 179 -16.99 -26.78 -10.50
CA PRO A 179 -16.21 -27.49 -9.48
C PRO A 179 -16.48 -29.01 -9.45
N TYR A 180 -17.36 -29.51 -10.33
CA TYR A 180 -17.82 -30.89 -10.34
C TYR A 180 -17.02 -31.76 -11.30
N ASN A 181 -16.98 -33.06 -11.02
CA ASN A 181 -16.37 -34.04 -11.92
C ASN A 181 -17.35 -34.36 -13.06
N GLY A 182 -16.98 -34.07 -14.31
CA GLY A 182 -17.86 -34.29 -15.47
C GLY A 182 -17.39 -33.54 -16.73
N PRO A 183 -18.13 -33.66 -17.85
CA PRO A 183 -17.80 -33.05 -19.13
C PRO A 183 -18.19 -31.57 -19.24
N ASP A 184 -18.65 -30.93 -18.15
CA ASP A 184 -19.11 -29.55 -18.20
C ASP A 184 -17.93 -28.64 -18.56
N SER A 185 -17.99 -28.07 -19.77
CA SER A 185 -17.02 -27.11 -20.25
C SER A 185 -17.13 -25.80 -19.46
N PRO A 186 -16.02 -25.09 -19.20
CA PRO A 186 -16.07 -23.74 -18.67
C PRO A 186 -16.92 -22.85 -19.58
N GLN A 187 -17.75 -22.00 -18.98
CA GLN A 187 -18.64 -21.11 -19.71
C GLN A 187 -18.24 -19.64 -19.53
N ILE A 188 -18.55 -18.82 -20.52
CA ILE A 188 -18.34 -17.38 -20.48
C ILE A 188 -19.65 -16.65 -20.73
N THR A 189 -19.86 -15.56 -20.00
CA THR A 189 -20.84 -14.54 -20.34
C THR A 189 -20.18 -13.16 -20.36
N LYS A 190 -20.82 -12.23 -21.06
CA LYS A 190 -20.37 -10.85 -21.14
C LYS A 190 -21.54 -9.87 -21.07
N GLN A 191 -21.28 -8.75 -20.44
CA GLN A 191 -22.11 -7.55 -20.45
C GLN A 191 -21.58 -6.62 -21.54
N ASP A 192 -22.49 -6.17 -22.40
CA ASP A 192 -22.17 -5.31 -23.54
C ASP A 192 -23.16 -4.13 -23.52
N ASN A 193 -22.64 -2.92 -23.32
CA ASN A 193 -23.43 -1.70 -23.13
C ASN A 193 -24.54 -1.84 -22.05
N GLY A 194 -24.23 -2.51 -20.93
CA GLY A 194 -25.14 -2.68 -19.80
C GLY A 194 -26.07 -3.88 -19.88
N VAL A 195 -26.12 -4.58 -21.02
CA VAL A 195 -26.98 -5.74 -21.23
C VAL A 195 -26.17 -7.03 -21.20
N TRP A 196 -26.59 -8.00 -20.38
CA TRP A 196 -25.96 -9.32 -20.30
C TRP A 196 -26.39 -10.23 -21.45
N ARG A 197 -25.43 -10.99 -21.97
CA ARG A 197 -25.67 -12.05 -22.95
C ARG A 197 -25.89 -13.40 -22.25
N GLY A 198 -26.40 -14.38 -23.00
CA GLY A 198 -26.44 -15.76 -22.55
C GLY A 198 -25.05 -16.37 -22.42
N TRP A 199 -24.94 -17.41 -21.60
CA TRP A 199 -23.72 -18.19 -21.42
C TRP A 199 -23.32 -18.95 -22.70
N LYS A 200 -22.01 -19.09 -22.92
CA LYS A 200 -21.42 -19.85 -24.02
C LYS A 200 -20.27 -20.72 -23.51
N ASP A 201 -20.10 -21.93 -24.04
CA ASP A 201 -18.96 -22.79 -23.72
C ASP A 201 -17.65 -22.26 -24.31
N ILE A 202 -16.54 -22.38 -23.56
CA ILE A 202 -15.20 -21.90 -23.96
C ILE A 202 -14.32 -23.04 -24.44
N MET A 203 -14.53 -24.25 -23.89
CA MET A 203 -13.74 -25.44 -24.22
C MET A 203 -14.69 -26.56 -24.61
N SER A 204 -15.29 -26.45 -25.79
CA SER A 204 -16.04 -27.56 -26.38
C SER A 204 -15.18 -28.26 -27.42
N ASP A 205 -15.10 -29.59 -27.36
CA ASP A 205 -14.52 -30.42 -28.43
C ASP A 205 -15.42 -30.47 -29.70
N LEU A 206 -16.36 -29.53 -29.83
CA LEU A 206 -17.32 -29.49 -30.93
C LEU A 206 -16.84 -28.62 -32.07
N PHE A 207 -16.83 -29.20 -33.26
CA PHE A 207 -16.80 -28.48 -34.53
C PHE A 207 -18.18 -27.86 -34.79
N SER A 208 -18.31 -26.54 -34.61
CA SER A 208 -19.58 -25.82 -34.75
C SER A 208 -19.67 -25.03 -36.05
N PHE A 209 -20.85 -25.02 -36.68
CA PHE A 209 -21.17 -24.13 -37.79
C PHE A 209 -22.20 -23.08 -37.33
N GLU A 210 -21.79 -21.81 -37.24
CA GLU A 210 -22.67 -20.73 -36.80
C GLU A 210 -23.47 -20.14 -37.98
N GLY A 211 -24.75 -19.84 -37.76
CA GLY A 211 -25.61 -19.14 -38.73
C GLY A 211 -26.04 -19.95 -39.97
N VAL A 212 -25.82 -21.27 -39.99
CA VAL A 212 -26.21 -22.14 -41.10
C VAL A 212 -27.48 -22.94 -40.76
N GLY A 213 -28.43 -23.03 -41.70
CA GLY A 213 -29.69 -23.75 -41.47
C GLY A 213 -29.53 -25.28 -41.41
N LYS A 214 -28.65 -25.85 -42.26
CA LYS A 214 -28.29 -27.27 -42.26
C LYS A 214 -26.97 -27.44 -43.00
N VAL A 215 -26.08 -28.25 -42.45
CA VAL A 215 -24.88 -28.76 -43.13
C VAL A 215 -25.15 -30.16 -43.63
N THR A 216 -24.86 -30.43 -44.89
CA THR A 216 -25.11 -31.72 -45.52
C THR A 216 -23.82 -32.31 -46.05
N PHE A 217 -23.54 -33.55 -45.65
CA PHE A 217 -22.57 -34.45 -46.28
C PHE A 217 -23.37 -35.45 -47.10
N ALA A 218 -23.34 -35.32 -48.42
CA ALA A 218 -24.12 -36.19 -49.30
C ALA A 218 -23.23 -36.81 -50.37
N GLN A 219 -23.42 -38.11 -50.60
CA GLN A 219 -22.94 -38.74 -51.81
C GLN A 219 -23.87 -38.31 -52.97
N ASN A 220 -23.28 -38.02 -54.12
CA ASN A 220 -24.05 -37.74 -55.33
C ASN A 220 -24.87 -38.99 -55.75
N SER A 221 -26.02 -38.82 -56.41
CA SER A 221 -26.95 -39.90 -56.77
C SER A 221 -26.33 -40.99 -57.66
N THR A 222 -25.21 -40.69 -58.32
CA THR A 222 -24.42 -41.62 -59.13
C THR A 222 -23.27 -42.29 -58.36
N ALA A 223 -23.13 -42.04 -57.05
CA ALA A 223 -22.05 -42.53 -56.19
C ALA A 223 -20.61 -42.08 -56.56
N THR A 224 -20.46 -41.14 -57.49
CA THR A 224 -19.16 -40.72 -58.06
C THR A 224 -18.48 -39.56 -57.31
N SER A 225 -19.08 -39.05 -56.24
CA SER A 225 -18.53 -37.92 -55.50
C SER A 225 -19.18 -37.74 -54.13
N ILE A 226 -18.45 -37.08 -53.24
CA ILE A 226 -18.91 -36.65 -51.91
C ILE A 226 -18.97 -35.13 -51.89
N ARG A 227 -20.13 -34.56 -51.54
CA ARG A 227 -20.36 -33.12 -51.42
C ARG A 227 -20.55 -32.67 -49.99
N MET A 228 -19.97 -31.51 -49.69
CA MET A 228 -20.17 -30.77 -48.45
C MET A 228 -20.80 -29.42 -48.79
N TYR A 229 -22.00 -29.13 -48.28
CA TYR A 229 -22.72 -27.90 -48.58
C TYR A 229 -23.74 -27.49 -47.51
N THR A 230 -24.17 -26.23 -47.55
CA THR A 230 -25.27 -25.71 -46.72
C THR A 230 -26.57 -25.67 -47.51
N THR A 231 -27.75 -25.83 -46.88
CA THR A 231 -29.04 -25.84 -47.61
C THR A 231 -29.72 -24.48 -47.74
N ALA A 232 -28.95 -23.41 -47.92
CA ALA A 232 -29.49 -22.07 -48.15
C ALA A 232 -29.86 -21.84 -49.63
N VAL A 233 -30.68 -20.82 -49.94
CA VAL A 233 -30.71 -20.25 -51.29
C VAL A 233 -29.35 -19.57 -51.49
N ASN A 234 -28.60 -19.93 -52.52
CA ASN A 234 -27.23 -19.45 -52.77
C ASN A 234 -26.19 -20.02 -51.81
N TYR A 235 -25.73 -21.25 -52.05
CA TYR A 235 -24.72 -21.89 -51.21
C TYR A 235 -23.42 -22.21 -51.96
N LEU A 236 -22.34 -22.17 -51.19
CA LEU A 236 -21.05 -22.70 -51.60
C LEU A 236 -20.97 -24.18 -51.27
N TYR A 237 -20.24 -24.92 -52.09
CA TYR A 237 -20.01 -26.33 -51.86
C TYR A 237 -18.59 -26.74 -52.25
N ILE A 238 -18.13 -27.81 -51.61
CA ILE A 238 -16.91 -28.53 -51.97
C ILE A 238 -17.32 -29.93 -52.39
N GLU A 239 -16.79 -30.41 -53.51
CA GLU A 239 -17.04 -31.76 -54.01
C GLU A 239 -15.74 -32.50 -54.29
N PHE A 240 -15.60 -33.67 -53.66
CA PHE A 240 -14.51 -34.61 -53.89
C PHE A 240 -14.98 -35.66 -54.89
N LEU A 241 -14.38 -35.69 -56.09
CA LEU A 241 -14.76 -36.64 -57.13
C LEU A 241 -13.97 -37.93 -56.98
N THR A 242 -14.68 -39.05 -56.82
CA THR A 242 -14.05 -40.35 -56.60
C THR A 242 -13.47 -40.93 -57.90
N ALA A 243 -14.10 -40.64 -59.04
CA ALA A 243 -13.68 -41.18 -60.35
C ALA A 243 -12.41 -40.50 -60.89
N THR A 244 -12.27 -39.19 -60.70
CA THR A 244 -11.16 -38.40 -61.28
C THR A 244 -10.09 -38.03 -60.26
N LYS A 245 -10.34 -38.27 -58.96
CA LYS A 245 -9.49 -37.84 -57.84
C LYS A 245 -9.31 -36.32 -57.73
N ASN A 246 -10.14 -35.54 -58.42
CA ASN A 246 -10.09 -34.09 -58.40
C ASN A 246 -10.97 -33.52 -57.28
N ILE A 247 -10.67 -32.29 -56.88
CA ILE A 247 -11.49 -31.49 -55.97
C ILE A 247 -12.05 -30.32 -56.78
N LYS A 248 -13.35 -30.04 -56.66
CA LYS A 248 -13.93 -28.81 -57.17
C LYS A 248 -14.58 -27.99 -56.08
N PHE A 249 -14.45 -26.68 -56.22
CA PHE A 249 -15.16 -25.68 -55.42
C PHE A 249 -16.22 -25.07 -56.32
N GLY A 250 -17.45 -24.94 -55.82
CA GLY A 250 -18.50 -24.37 -56.64
C GLY A 250 -19.54 -23.61 -55.84
N PHE A 251 -20.38 -22.91 -56.59
CA PHE A 251 -21.47 -22.11 -56.08
C PHE A 251 -22.76 -22.50 -56.80
N TYR A 252 -23.85 -22.63 -56.04
CA TYR A 252 -25.18 -22.83 -56.57
C TYR A 252 -26.08 -21.66 -56.21
N ASN A 253 -26.53 -20.90 -57.20
CA ASN A 253 -27.34 -19.69 -56.99
C ASN A 253 -28.87 -19.94 -56.98
N GLY A 254 -29.30 -21.17 -56.67
CA GLY A 254 -30.72 -21.54 -56.74
C GLY A 254 -31.22 -21.90 -58.14
N SER A 255 -30.42 -21.69 -59.20
CA SER A 255 -30.79 -22.04 -60.58
C SER A 255 -29.66 -22.68 -61.38
N THR A 256 -28.43 -22.22 -61.20
CA THR A 256 -27.25 -22.62 -61.99
C THR A 256 -26.08 -22.98 -61.09
N TRP A 257 -25.29 -23.95 -61.52
CA TRP A 257 -24.04 -24.36 -60.89
C TRP A 257 -22.86 -23.69 -61.57
N THR A 258 -21.91 -23.16 -60.79
CA THR A 258 -20.64 -22.64 -61.29
C THR A 258 -19.50 -23.34 -60.56
N ASP A 259 -18.61 -23.97 -61.31
CA ASP A 259 -17.60 -24.89 -60.79
C ASP A 259 -16.20 -24.44 -61.16
N TYR A 260 -15.29 -24.54 -60.19
CA TYR A 260 -13.87 -24.26 -60.33
C TYR A 260 -13.09 -25.51 -59.92
N TRP A 261 -12.25 -25.99 -60.82
CA TRP A 261 -11.52 -27.24 -60.66
C TRP A 261 -10.12 -26.99 -60.11
N ILE A 262 -9.74 -27.79 -59.11
CA ILE A 262 -8.36 -27.95 -58.70
C ILE A 262 -7.92 -29.33 -59.19
N MET A 263 -7.02 -29.33 -60.18
CA MET A 263 -6.33 -30.53 -60.66
C MET A 263 -5.14 -30.85 -59.76
#